data_AF-A0A9E2UD78-F1
#
_entry.id   AF-A0A9E2UD78-F1
#
_cell.length_a   1.000
_cell.length_b   1.000
_cell.length_c   1.000
_cell.angle_alpha   90.00
_cell.angle_beta   90.00
_cell.angle_gamma   90.00
#
_symmetry.space_group_name_H-M   'P 1'
#
loop_
_entity.id
_entity.type
_entity.pdbx_description
1 polymer ?
#
loop_
_entity_poly.entity_id
_entity_poly.type
_entity_poly.pdbx_seq_one_letter_code
_entity_poly.pdbx_strand_id
1 'polypeptide(L)'
;MKQGQTGMTLDVAGYETVMEGEDMRAIVLTLDRGQTVPWHYHSTTADLFVCLKGPMVVETRAPRNTYALNAGERCAVPPMT
;
A
#
# COMPACT_ATOMS: atom_id res chain seq x y z
N MET A 1 2.20 18.88 18.52
CA MET A 1 0.88 18.58 17.94
C MET A 1 0.85 17.09 17.65
N LYS A 2 0.04 16.31 18.37
CA LYS A 2 -0.08 14.86 18.15
C LYS A 2 -1.12 14.65 17.05
N GLN A 3 -0.71 14.24 15.85
CA GLN A 3 -1.65 13.80 14.82
C GLN A 3 -2.23 12.46 15.27
N GLY A 4 -3.54 12.46 15.55
CA GLY A 4 -4.29 11.26 15.88
C GLY A 4 -4.40 10.36 14.67
N GLN A 5 -3.70 9.24 14.68
CA GLN A 5 -4.03 8.08 13.86
C GLN A 5 -5.27 7.43 14.46
N THR A 6 -6.44 7.74 13.91
CA THR A 6 -7.59 6.84 14.02
C THR A 6 -7.18 5.54 13.34
N GLY A 7 -7.02 4.47 14.11
CA GLY A 7 -6.43 3.21 13.62
C GLY A 7 -7.18 2.67 12.41
N MET A 8 -6.54 2.67 11.25
CA MET A 8 -7.05 2.00 10.05
C MET A 8 -6.96 0.49 10.26
N THR A 9 -8.10 -0.20 10.24
CA THR A 9 -8.13 -1.67 10.23
C THR A 9 -7.92 -2.14 8.80
N LEU A 10 -6.87 -2.92 8.56
CA LEU A 10 -6.62 -3.55 7.27
C LEU A 10 -7.50 -4.78 7.10
N ASP A 11 -8.07 -4.98 5.91
CA ASP A 11 -8.69 -6.23 5.50
C ASP A 11 -7.70 -7.01 4.62
N VAL A 12 -6.80 -7.76 5.26
CA VAL A 12 -5.73 -8.53 4.61
C VAL A 12 -5.55 -9.87 5.35
N ALA A 13 -5.15 -10.92 4.64
CA ALA A 13 -4.90 -12.25 5.19
C ALA A 13 -3.56 -12.33 5.94
N GLY A 14 -2.61 -11.47 5.60
CA GLY A 14 -1.30 -11.43 6.24
C GLY A 14 -0.69 -10.04 6.23
N TYR A 15 0.03 -9.72 7.30
CA TYR A 15 0.79 -8.49 7.47
C TYR A 15 2.13 -8.85 8.12
N GLU A 16 3.23 -8.57 7.43
CA GLU A 16 4.59 -8.81 7.91
C GLU A 16 5.42 -7.55 7.76
N THR A 17 6.00 -7.06 8.85
CA THR A 17 7.04 -6.02 8.78
C THR A 17 8.37 -6.66 8.47
N VAL A 18 8.94 -6.34 7.31
CA VAL A 18 10.25 -6.85 6.87
C VAL A 18 11.38 -5.93 7.33
N MET A 19 11.13 -4.62 7.36
CA MET A 19 12.10 -3.63 7.75
C MET A 19 11.42 -2.35 8.26
N GLU A 20 12.03 -1.74 9.28
CA GLU A 20 11.63 -0.45 9.83
C GLU A 20 12.88 0.36 10.19
N GLY A 21 13.00 1.55 9.60
CA GLY A 21 14.06 2.51 9.83
C GLY A 21 13.51 3.91 10.02
N GLU A 22 14.41 4.89 10.17
CA GLU A 22 14.03 6.29 10.42
C GLU A 22 13.33 6.94 9.20
N ASP A 23 13.67 6.50 7.99
CA ASP A 23 13.24 7.10 6.72
C ASP A 23 12.45 6.14 5.80
N MET A 24 12.37 4.84 6.14
CA MET A 24 11.68 3.84 5.34
C MET A 24 11.07 2.73 6.21
N ARG A 25 9.93 2.22 5.75
CA ARG A 25 9.35 0.96 6.23
C ARG A 25 9.04 0.07 5.02
N ALA A 26 9.33 -1.21 5.12
CA ALA A 26 8.91 -2.21 4.15
C ALA A 26 8.05 -3.28 4.83
N ILE A 27 6.89 -3.54 4.25
CA ILE A 27 5.94 -4.55 4.71
C ILE A 27 5.55 -5.47 3.56
N VAL A 28 5.23 -6.71 3.87
CA VAL A 28 4.56 -7.64 2.96
C VAL A 28 3.10 -7.77 3.40
N LEU A 29 2.20 -7.45 2.47
CA LEU A 29 0.76 -7.67 2.64
C LEU A 29 0.35 -8.87 1.80
N THR A 30 -0.38 -9.80 2.41
CA THR A 30 -1.00 -10.92 1.71
C THR A 30 -2.51 -10.69 1.66
N LEU A 31 -3.08 -10.68 0.46
CA LEU A 31 -4.51 -10.49 0.24
C LEU A 31 -5.10 -11.77 -0.36
N ASP A 32 -6.19 -12.26 0.25
CA ASP A 32 -7.06 -13.24 -0.38
C ASP A 32 -8.04 -12.57 -1.36
N ARG A 33 -8.78 -13.39 -2.11
CA ARG A 33 -9.77 -12.88 -3.07
C ARG A 33 -10.81 -12.00 -2.38
N GLY A 34 -10.93 -10.75 -2.83
CA GLY A 34 -11.92 -9.78 -2.33
C GLY A 34 -11.43 -8.91 -1.19
N GLN A 35 -10.28 -9.22 -0.60
CA GLN A 35 -9.65 -8.39 0.43
C GLN A 35 -9.00 -7.16 -0.18
N THR A 36 -8.93 -6.08 0.59
CA THR A 36 -8.38 -4.82 0.13
C THR A 36 -7.83 -3.97 1.28
N VAL A 37 -6.85 -3.15 0.97
CA VAL A 37 -6.42 -2.08 1.87
C VAL A 37 -7.43 -0.92 1.74
N PRO A 38 -8.05 -0.45 2.83
CA PRO A 38 -9.00 0.66 2.76
C PRO A 38 -8.38 1.91 2.14
N TRP A 39 -9.21 2.73 1.48
CA TRP A 39 -8.77 4.00 0.92
C TRP A 39 -8.11 4.89 1.98
N HIS A 40 -6.89 5.32 1.70
CA HIS A 40 -6.11 6.24 2.51
C HIS A 40 -5.15 7.02 1.61
N TYR A 41 -4.45 7.99 2.19
CA TYR A 41 -3.36 8.72 1.53
C TYR A 41 -2.27 9.05 2.55
N HIS A 42 -1.07 9.29 2.04
CA HIS A 42 0.05 9.81 2.81
C HIS A 42 0.36 11.24 2.40
N SER A 43 0.61 12.12 3.36
CA SER A 43 0.89 13.53 3.08
C SER A 43 2.36 13.78 2.70
N THR A 44 3.27 12.96 3.19
CA THR A 44 4.73 13.16 3.05
C THR A 44 5.47 11.96 2.48
N THR A 45 4.86 10.78 2.50
CA THR A 45 5.50 9.51 2.14
C THR A 45 4.97 9.02 0.80
N ALA A 46 5.87 8.49 -0.04
CA ALA A 46 5.50 7.79 -1.26
C ALA A 46 5.46 6.28 -0.99
N ASP A 47 4.49 5.58 -1.58
CA ASP A 47 4.46 4.13 -1.56
C ASP A 47 5.09 3.56 -2.83
N LEU A 48 5.95 2.56 -2.67
CA LEU A 48 6.44 1.75 -3.78
C LEU A 48 5.88 0.33 -3.63
N PHE A 49 4.96 -0.02 -4.51
CA PHE A 49 4.35 -1.35 -4.53
C PHE A 49 5.11 -2.27 -5.49
N VAL A 50 5.43 -3.47 -5.03
CA VAL A 50 5.98 -4.54 -5.85
C VAL A 50 5.08 -5.76 -5.69
N CYS A 51 4.55 -6.29 -6.79
CA CYS A 51 3.73 -7.49 -6.74
C CYS A 51 4.64 -8.72 -6.61
N LEU A 52 4.62 -9.38 -5.44
CA LEU A 52 5.40 -10.59 -5.21
C LEU A 52 4.71 -11.84 -5.79
N LYS A 53 3.38 -11.89 -5.71
CA LYS A 53 2.54 -12.95 -6.27
C LYS A 53 1.23 -12.32 -6.76
N GLY A 54 0.94 -12.48 -8.05
CA GLY A 54 -0.15 -11.76 -8.72
C GLY A 54 -1.36 -12.62 -9.08
N PRO A 55 -2.37 -11.98 -9.69
CA PRO A 55 -2.42 -10.55 -9.99
C PRO A 55 -2.76 -9.68 -8.76
N MET A 56 -2.21 -8.45 -8.70
CA MET A 56 -2.55 -7.42 -7.72
C MET A 56 -2.99 -6.15 -8.46
N VAL A 57 -3.94 -5.40 -7.89
CA VAL A 57 -4.35 -4.10 -8.41
C VAL A 57 -4.09 -3.02 -7.38
N VAL A 58 -3.46 -1.92 -7.82
CA VAL A 58 -3.33 -0.68 -7.05
C VAL A 58 -4.16 0.39 -7.74
N GLU A 59 -5.02 1.07 -7.00
CA GLU A 59 -5.86 2.15 -7.53
C GLU A 59 -5.58 3.46 -6.81
N THR A 60 -5.62 4.57 -7.55
CA THR A 60 -5.46 5.93 -7.01
C THR A 60 -6.65 6.80 -7.36
N ARG A 61 -6.86 7.92 -6.64
CA ARG A 61 -8.00 8.82 -6.88
C ARG A 61 -7.59 10.20 -7.38
N ALA A 62 -6.42 10.71 -7.04
CA ALA A 62 -5.98 12.07 -7.36
C ALA A 62 -4.49 12.13 -7.77
N PRO A 63 -4.13 11.77 -9.02
CA PRO A 63 -5.01 11.46 -10.15
C PRO A 63 -5.57 10.03 -10.11
N ARG A 64 -6.68 9.81 -10.81
CA ARG A 64 -7.27 8.49 -10.96
C ARG A 64 -6.42 7.60 -11.86
N ASN A 65 -5.93 6.49 -11.35
CA ASN A 65 -5.25 5.45 -12.11
C ASN A 65 -5.62 4.06 -11.58
N THR A 66 -5.37 3.05 -12.42
CA THR A 66 -5.46 1.63 -12.06
C THR A 66 -4.20 0.93 -12.58
N TYR A 67 -3.42 0.37 -11.69
CA TYR A 67 -2.22 -0.40 -12.00
C TYR A 67 -2.51 -1.89 -11.77
N ALA A 68 -2.70 -2.65 -12.84
CA ALA A 68 -2.79 -4.11 -12.77
C ALA A 68 -1.37 -4.69 -12.88
N LEU A 69 -0.88 -5.28 -11.79
CA LEU A 69 0.49 -5.75 -11.65
C LEU A 69 0.53 -7.29 -11.59
N ASN A 70 1.36 -7.88 -12.42
CA ASN A 70 1.80 -9.28 -12.36
C ASN A 70 3.02 -9.42 -11.45
N ALA A 71 3.38 -10.66 -11.12
CA ALA A 71 4.54 -10.94 -10.28
C ALA A 71 5.83 -10.31 -10.87
N GLY A 72 6.55 -9.54 -10.06
CA GLY A 72 7.74 -8.80 -10.44
C GLY A 72 7.49 -7.36 -10.92
N GLU A 73 6.24 -7.01 -11.26
CA GLU A 73 5.88 -5.64 -11.67
C GLU A 73 5.68 -4.72 -10.46
N ARG A 74 5.85 -3.41 -10.70
CA ARG A 74 5.82 -2.39 -9.66
C ARG A 74 5.19 -1.08 -10.10
N CYS A 75 4.64 -0.33 -9.16
CA CYS A 75 4.22 1.05 -9.34
C CYS A 75 4.61 1.91 -8.14
N ALA A 76 4.70 3.21 -8.33
CA ALA A 76 4.89 4.18 -7.26
C ALA A 76 3.65 5.05 -7.13
N VAL A 77 3.24 5.32 -5.89
CA VAL A 77 2.16 6.24 -5.54
C VAL A 77 2.77 7.40 -4.75
N PRO A 78 2.85 8.61 -5.34
CA PRO A 78 3.41 9.76 -4.64
C PRO A 78 2.49 10.21 -3.49
N PRO A 79 2.99 11.05 -2.56
CA PRO A 79 2.15 11.64 -1.53
C PRO A 79 0.95 12.39 -2.12
N MET A 80 -0.14 12.48 -1.36
CA MET A 80 -1.38 13.19 -1.70
C MET A 80 -2.14 12.64 -2.93
N THR A 81 -1.99 11.34 -3.22
CA THR A 81 -2.58 10.66 -4.40
C THR A 81 -3.86 9.87 -4.10
#